data_AF-A0A399LX51-F1
#
_entry.id   AF-A0A399LX51-F1
#
_cell.length_a   1.000
_cell.length_b   1.000
_cell.length_c   1.000
_cell.angle_alpha   90.00
_cell.angle_beta   90.00
_cell.angle_gamma   90.00
#
_symmetry.space_group_name_H-M   'P 1'
#
loop_
_entity.id
_entity.type
_entity.pdbx_description
1 polymer ?
#
loop_
_entity_poly.entity_id
_entity_poly.type
_entity_poly.pdbx_seq_one_letter_code
_entity_poly.pdbx_strand_id
1 'polypeptide(L)'
;MNENGIAIAHSVANTERSEHPFPLKKHPIGTEETNEQDSSANGISKVGGIPCWIQDDESNGLVFFMQIDEYDLDALFPDHRGLFAGGMSYLLLSPNISESGIEAGLLKIQTS
;
A
#
# COMPACT_ATOMS: atom_id res chain seq x y z
N MET A 1 -27.13 3.34 6.28
CA MET A 1 -26.19 2.59 7.15
C MET A 1 -24.91 3.39 7.13
N ASN A 2 -24.49 3.93 8.28
CA ASN A 2 -23.25 4.71 8.38
C ASN A 2 -22.16 3.81 8.92
N GLU A 3 -21.30 3.32 8.03
CA GLU A 3 -20.13 2.53 8.37
C GLU A 3 -19.00 3.50 8.70
N ASN A 4 -19.03 4.04 9.92
CA ASN A 4 -17.97 4.92 10.41
C ASN A 4 -16.71 4.08 10.67
N GLY A 5 -15.86 3.94 9.65
CA GLY A 5 -14.54 3.37 9.77
C GLY A 5 -13.71 4.15 10.80
N ILE A 6 -13.05 3.42 11.72
CA ILE A 6 -12.16 4.00 12.72
C ILE A 6 -10.76 4.05 12.11
N ALA A 7 -10.25 5.25 11.84
CA ALA A 7 -8.85 5.45 11.50
C ALA A 7 -8.03 5.52 12.79
N ILE A 8 -7.10 4.57 12.99
CA ILE A 8 -6.15 4.60 14.10
C ILE A 8 -4.92 5.38 13.61
N ALA A 9 -4.80 6.63 14.06
CA ALA A 9 -3.59 7.41 13.84
C ALA A 9 -2.62 7.18 15.00
N HIS A 10 -1.41 6.71 14.70
CA HIS A 10 -0.34 6.65 15.69
C HIS A 10 0.30 8.03 15.82
N SER A 11 0.39 8.56 17.04
CA SER A 11 1.18 9.75 17.33
C SER A 11 2.66 9.46 17.05
N VAL A 12 3.37 10.42 16.46
CA VAL A 12 4.82 10.34 16.29
C VAL A 12 5.46 10.07 17.65
N ALA A 13 6.16 8.94 17.77
CA ALA A 13 6.79 8.57 19.02
C ALA A 13 7.90 9.57 19.34
N ASN A 14 7.83 10.25 20.50
CA ASN A 14 8.89 11.14 20.99
C ASN A 14 10.19 10.40 21.36
N THR A 15 10.19 9.07 21.30
CA THR A 15 11.32 8.21 21.59
C THR A 15 11.26 6.98 20.70
N GLU A 16 12.36 6.65 20.04
CA GLU A 16 12.50 5.42 19.27
C GLU A 16 12.29 4.22 20.21
N ARG A 17 11.19 3.48 20.01
CA ARG A 17 11.01 2.16 20.61
C ARG A 17 11.41 1.11 19.58
N SER A 18 12.61 0.58 19.74
CA SER A 18 13.05 -0.59 18.97
C SER A 18 12.48 -1.85 19.63
N GLU A 19 11.21 -2.15 19.36
CA GLU A 19 10.58 -3.42 19.78
C GLU A 19 10.99 -4.59 18.87
N HIS A 20 11.77 -4.31 17.82
CA HIS A 20 12.33 -5.32 16.94
C HIS A 20 13.78 -5.64 17.36
N PRO A 21 14.15 -6.90 17.61
CA PRO A 21 15.47 -7.29 18.14
C PRO A 21 16.65 -7.00 17.18
N PHE A 22 16.35 -6.56 15.96
CA PHE A 22 17.33 -6.21 14.95
C PHE A 22 16.92 -4.89 14.29
N PRO A 23 17.86 -3.96 14.01
CA PRO A 23 17.55 -2.80 13.21
C PRO A 23 17.01 -3.25 11.85
N LEU A 24 15.81 -2.80 11.50
CA LEU A 24 15.30 -2.93 10.13
C LEU A 24 16.32 -2.27 9.23
N LYS A 25 17.04 -3.06 8.44
CA LYS A 25 17.99 -2.53 7.46
C LYS A 25 17.17 -1.67 6.50
N LYS A 26 17.47 -0.37 6.44
CA LYS A 26 16.95 0.51 5.39
C LYS A 26 17.36 -0.09 4.05
N HIS A 27 16.43 -0.77 3.39
CA HIS A 27 16.60 -1.13 2.00
C HIS A 27 16.07 0.07 1.20
N PRO A 28 16.92 0.74 0.39
CA PRO A 28 16.38 1.68 -0.58
C PRO A 28 15.41 0.88 -1.45
N ILE A 29 14.13 1.26 -1.40
CA ILE A 29 13.16 0.75 -2.35
C ILE A 29 13.53 1.43 -3.67
N GLY A 30 14.28 0.70 -4.50
CA GLY A 30 14.60 1.18 -5.83
C GLY A 30 13.31 1.30 -6.61
N THR A 31 12.97 2.51 -7.06
CA THR A 31 11.93 2.75 -8.06
C THR A 31 12.46 2.40 -9.46
N GLU A 32 13.45 1.51 -9.57
CA GLU A 32 13.95 1.08 -10.86
C GLU A 32 12.81 0.35 -11.54
N GLU A 33 12.30 0.97 -12.60
CA GLU A 33 11.28 0.37 -13.47
C GLU A 33 11.81 -1.00 -13.88
N THR A 34 11.14 -2.05 -13.41
CA THR A 34 11.42 -3.39 -13.90
C THR A 34 11.07 -3.35 -15.39
N ASN A 35 12.05 -3.62 -16.27
CA ASN A 35 11.90 -3.56 -17.74
C ASN A 35 10.86 -4.54 -18.31
N GLU A 36 10.21 -5.34 -17.46
CA GLU A 36 9.02 -6.08 -17.83
C GLU A 36 7.89 -5.07 -17.99
N GLN A 37 7.37 -4.92 -19.22
CA GLN A 37 6.22 -4.07 -19.47
C GLN A 37 5.09 -4.50 -18.55
N ASP A 38 4.89 -3.69 -17.52
CA ASP A 38 3.99 -4.01 -16.45
C ASP A 38 2.57 -3.94 -17.00
N SER A 39 1.95 -5.10 -17.20
CA SER A 39 0.59 -5.15 -17.72
C SER A 39 -0.38 -4.78 -16.61
N SER A 40 -1.45 -4.07 -16.94
CA SER A 40 -2.58 -3.86 -16.03
C SER A 40 -3.30 -5.15 -15.64
N ALA A 41 -2.92 -6.31 -16.19
CA ALA A 41 -3.40 -7.63 -15.79
C ALA A 41 -2.46 -8.36 -14.82
N ASN A 42 -1.31 -7.77 -14.47
CA ASN A 42 -0.33 -8.36 -13.59
C ASN A 42 -0.74 -8.14 -12.12
N GLY A 43 -1.65 -8.98 -11.63
CA GLY A 43 -2.22 -8.94 -10.27
C GLY A 43 -1.25 -9.44 -9.19
N ILE A 44 0.00 -8.97 -9.20
CA ILE A 44 1.03 -9.35 -8.22
C ILE A 44 1.36 -8.16 -7.31
N SER A 45 1.88 -8.42 -6.10
CA SER A 45 2.40 -7.34 -5.25
C SER A 45 3.62 -6.69 -5.89
N LYS A 46 3.65 -5.35 -5.93
CA LYS A 46 4.75 -4.58 -6.55
C LYS A 46 4.83 -3.14 -6.06
N VAL A 47 5.99 -2.53 -6.23
CA VAL A 47 6.24 -1.09 -6.02
C VAL A 47 6.50 -0.43 -7.37
N GLY A 48 5.83 0.69 -7.63
CA GLY A 48 5.88 1.39 -8.91
C GLY A 48 5.24 0.58 -10.05
N GLY A 49 5.37 1.11 -11.27
CA GLY A 49 4.78 0.51 -12.48
C GLY A 49 3.33 0.90 -12.71
N ILE A 50 2.59 0.08 -13.46
CA ILE A 50 1.19 0.34 -13.83
C ILE A 50 0.29 -0.45 -12.86
N PRO A 51 -0.62 0.20 -12.11
CA PRO A 51 -1.51 -0.52 -11.20
C PRO A 51 -2.41 -1.50 -11.97
N CYS A 52 -2.60 -2.69 -11.40
CA CYS A 52 -3.57 -3.67 -11.85
C CYS A 52 -4.89 -3.43 -11.11
N TRP A 53 -5.71 -2.51 -11.59
CA TRP A 53 -7.03 -2.23 -11.01
C TRP A 53 -7.96 -3.45 -11.17
N ILE A 54 -8.53 -3.93 -10.06
CA ILE A 54 -9.54 -5.00 -10.07
C ILE A 54 -10.90 -4.43 -10.49
N GLN A 55 -11.17 -3.19 -10.09
CA GLN A 55 -12.39 -2.44 -10.41
C GLN A 55 -12.03 -1.20 -11.24
N ASP A 56 -12.76 -0.10 -11.05
CA ASP A 56 -12.47 1.17 -11.71
C ASP A 56 -11.17 1.81 -11.17
N ASP A 57 -10.54 2.64 -12.01
CA ASP A 57 -9.40 3.46 -11.59
C ASP A 57 -9.83 4.52 -10.58
N GLU A 58 -9.22 4.51 -9.40
CA GLU A 58 -9.52 5.45 -8.31
C GLU A 58 -8.32 6.33 -7.94
N SER A 59 -7.36 6.50 -8.85
CA SER A 59 -6.17 7.33 -8.65
C SER A 59 -6.53 8.80 -8.34
N ASN A 60 -7.58 9.35 -8.97
CA ASN A 60 -8.08 10.71 -8.70
C ASN A 60 -6.99 11.81 -8.68
N GLY A 61 -5.95 11.69 -9.52
CA GLY A 61 -4.83 12.64 -9.59
C GLY A 61 -3.69 12.35 -8.61
N LEU A 62 -3.81 11.32 -7.78
CA LEU A 62 -2.72 10.75 -6.98
C LEU A 62 -1.84 9.84 -7.84
N VAL A 63 -0.59 9.70 -7.43
CA VAL A 63 0.41 8.88 -8.09
C VAL A 63 0.43 7.50 -7.46
N PHE A 64 0.34 6.46 -8.29
CA PHE A 64 0.49 5.09 -7.82
C PHE A 64 1.90 4.84 -7.26
N PHE A 65 1.97 4.28 -6.06
CA PHE A 65 3.23 3.95 -5.41
C PHE A 65 3.43 2.44 -5.26
N MET A 66 2.44 1.69 -4.81
CA MET A 66 2.53 0.23 -4.70
C MET A 66 1.16 -0.44 -4.65
N GLN A 67 1.11 -1.72 -5.02
CA GLN A 67 -0.04 -2.59 -4.79
C GLN A 67 0.38 -3.85 -4.02
N ILE A 68 -0.53 -4.41 -3.22
CA ILE A 68 -0.34 -5.66 -2.48
C ILE A 68 -1.52 -6.57 -2.74
N ASP A 69 -1.22 -7.76 -3.27
CA ASP A 69 -2.18 -8.83 -3.50
C ASP A 69 -2.49 -9.57 -2.19
N GLU A 70 -3.75 -9.94 -1.99
CA GLU A 70 -4.15 -10.66 -0.78
C GLU A 70 -3.42 -11.98 -0.59
N TYR A 71 -3.14 -12.72 -1.66
CA TYR A 71 -2.44 -14.00 -1.57
C TYR A 71 -1.05 -13.82 -0.94
N ASP A 72 -0.34 -12.77 -1.36
CA ASP A 72 0.98 -12.44 -0.81
C ASP A 72 0.88 -11.97 0.65
N LEU A 73 -0.14 -11.16 0.97
CA LEU A 73 -0.38 -10.70 2.33
C LEU A 73 -0.70 -11.87 3.27
N ASP A 74 -1.63 -12.74 2.88
CA ASP A 74 -2.05 -13.93 3.62
C ASP A 74 -0.87 -14.88 3.89
N ALA A 75 0.04 -15.03 2.91
CA ALA A 75 1.21 -15.88 3.03
C ALA A 75 2.22 -15.33 4.07
N LEU A 76 2.38 -14.00 4.13
CA LEU A 76 3.31 -13.34 5.05
C LEU A 76 2.71 -13.09 6.45
N PHE A 77 1.40 -12.84 6.53
CA PHE A 77 0.68 -12.50 7.75
C PHE A 77 -0.58 -13.37 7.95
N PRO A 78 -0.42 -14.68 8.26
CA PRO A 78 -1.54 -15.61 8.36
C PRO A 78 -2.60 -15.23 9.42
N ASP A 79 -2.21 -14.49 10.46
CA ASP A 79 -3.12 -14.02 11.50
C ASP A 79 -4.07 -12.92 11.01
N HIS A 80 -3.77 -12.30 9.87
CA HIS A 80 -4.57 -11.26 9.22
C HIS A 80 -5.21 -11.76 7.92
N ARG A 81 -5.42 -13.09 7.82
CA ARG A 81 -5.94 -13.70 6.61
C ARG A 81 -7.28 -13.09 6.18
N GLY A 82 -7.42 -12.83 4.88
CA GLY A 82 -8.67 -12.34 4.32
C GLY A 82 -8.89 -10.84 4.50
N LEU A 83 -7.83 -10.08 4.82
CA LEU A 83 -7.94 -8.65 5.12
C LEU A 83 -8.52 -7.83 3.95
N PHE A 84 -8.26 -8.26 2.70
CA PHE A 84 -8.74 -7.58 1.50
C PHE A 84 -9.94 -8.28 0.83
N ALA A 85 -10.53 -9.28 1.49
CA ALA A 85 -11.65 -10.09 0.99
C ALA A 85 -11.49 -10.60 -0.47
N GLY A 86 -10.42 -11.34 -0.73
CA GLY A 86 -10.00 -11.80 -2.07
C GLY A 86 -9.47 -10.69 -2.98
N GLY A 87 -9.05 -9.56 -2.42
CA GLY A 87 -8.83 -8.32 -3.16
C GLY A 87 -7.38 -7.88 -3.32
N MET A 88 -7.21 -6.60 -3.61
CA MET A 88 -5.93 -5.92 -3.77
C MET A 88 -5.96 -4.59 -3.02
N SER A 89 -4.83 -4.21 -2.42
CA SER A 89 -4.63 -2.87 -1.89
C SER A 89 -3.70 -2.05 -2.77
N TYR A 90 -3.92 -0.75 -2.82
CA TYR A 90 -3.15 0.23 -3.60
C TYR A 90 -2.79 1.40 -2.71
N LEU A 91 -1.50 1.73 -2.62
CA LEU A 91 -1.03 2.97 -2.03
C LEU A 91 -0.85 4.01 -3.13
N LEU A 92 -1.59 5.09 -2.99
CA LEU A 92 -1.56 6.26 -3.86
C LEU A 92 -1.02 7.45 -3.07
N LEU A 93 -0.13 8.22 -3.67
CA LEU A 93 0.57 9.32 -3.03
C LEU A 93 0.34 10.62 -3.78
N SER A 94 0.20 11.73 -3.04
CA SER A 94 0.18 13.06 -3.64
C SER A 94 1.52 13.34 -4.31
N PRO A 95 1.56 13.96 -5.51
CA PRO A 95 2.82 14.17 -6.25
C PRO A 95 3.81 15.13 -5.54
N ASN A 96 3.33 15.95 -4.61
CA ASN A 96 4.12 16.98 -3.92
C ASN A 96 4.07 16.82 -2.40
N ILE A 97 4.36 15.63 -1.87
CA ILE A 97 4.40 15.41 -0.41
C ILE A 97 5.63 16.10 0.17
N SER A 98 5.41 17.19 0.90
CA SER A 98 6.45 17.88 1.68
C SER A 98 6.44 17.52 3.16
N GLU A 99 5.31 17.03 3.66
CA GLU A 99 5.10 16.70 5.08
C GLU A 99 4.11 15.54 5.24
N SER A 100 4.13 14.92 6.41
CA SER A 100 3.14 13.88 6.76
C SER A 100 1.79 14.54 7.02
N GLY A 101 0.72 13.97 6.48
CA GLY A 101 -0.64 14.46 6.69
C GLY A 101 -1.68 13.56 6.01
N ILE A 102 -2.96 13.79 6.30
CA ILE A 102 -4.08 13.06 5.70
C ILE A 102 -4.13 13.26 4.18
N GLU A 103 -3.67 14.42 3.70
CA GLU A 103 -3.60 14.75 2.28
C GLU A 103 -2.36 14.17 1.57
N ALA A 104 -1.50 13.44 2.28
CA ALA A 104 -0.28 12.88 1.70
C ALA A 104 -0.57 11.72 0.73
N GLY A 105 -1.73 11.07 0.84
CA GLY A 105 -2.09 9.97 -0.03
C GLY A 105 -3.30 9.19 0.47
N LEU A 106 -3.54 8.05 -0.17
CA LEU A 106 -4.66 7.17 0.09
C LEU A 106 -4.19 5.71 0.01
N LEU A 107 -4.55 4.92 1.01
CA LEU A 107 -4.56 3.46 0.89
C LEU A 107 -5.97 3.03 0.46
N LYS A 108 -6.09 2.50 -0.74
CA LYS A 108 -7.34 1.98 -1.29
C LYS A 108 -7.34 0.46 -1.28
N ILE A 109 -8.46 -0.15 -0.92
CA ILE A 109 -8.68 -1.60 -1.06
C ILE A 109 -9.82 -1.80 -2.05
N GLN A 110 -9.62 -2.67 -3.04
CA GLN A 110 -10.65 -3.16 -3.94
C GLN A 110 -10.82 -4.66 -3.72
N THR A 111 -12.05 -5.09 -3.47
CA THR A 111 -12.40 -6.49 -3.24
C THR A 111 -12.88 -7.13 -4.56
N SER A 112 -12.71 -8.45 -4.70
CA SER A 112 -13.20 -9.21 -5.87
C SER A 112 -14.59 -9.80 -5.69
#